data_AF-A0A914Z6T1-F1
#
_entry.id   AF-A0A914Z6T1-F1
#
_cell.length_a   1.000
_cell.length_b   1.000
_cell.length_c   1.000
_cell.angle_alpha   90.00
_cell.angle_beta   90.00
_cell.angle_gamma   90.00
#
_symmetry.space_group_name_H-M   'P 1'
#
loop_
_entity.id
_entity.type
_entity.pdbx_description
1 polymer ?
#
loop_
_entity_poly.entity_id
_entity_poly.type
_entity_poly.pdbx_seq_one_letter_code
_entity_poly.pdbx_strand_id
1 'polypeptide(L)'
;MTVARSYEFEVKEQVGSKKAEAGVNAVGPIEVDPAYRIDLSKSEITDEEKQQLKALLEEFEDVWARSAYDLGSCQFECPTLKTTTEVPPKVRVHRVPHKWKNELNTHLKGLLDTGRM
;
A
#
# COMPACT_ATOMS: atom_id res chain seq x y z
N MET A 1 37.43 10.27 27.67
CA MET A 1 37.97 9.55 26.51
C MET A 1 36.79 9.01 25.71
N THR A 2 36.42 9.66 24.62
CA THR A 2 35.26 9.28 23.80
C THR A 2 35.78 8.83 22.45
N VAL A 3 35.66 7.54 22.16
CA VAL A 3 36.16 6.92 20.92
C VAL A 3 35.17 7.23 19.80
N ALA A 4 35.59 8.04 18.83
CA ALA A 4 34.89 8.22 17.57
C ALA A 4 35.06 6.95 16.73
N ARG A 5 33.96 6.23 16.47
CA ARG A 5 33.95 5.08 15.58
C ARG A 5 33.61 5.56 14.17
N SER A 6 34.62 5.81 13.37
CA SER A 6 34.48 6.03 11.93
C SER A 6 33.99 4.74 11.27
N TYR A 7 32.92 4.82 10.49
CA TYR A 7 32.48 3.76 9.59
C TYR A 7 32.61 4.28 8.16
N GLU A 8 33.56 3.72 7.41
CA GLU A 8 33.63 3.88 5.96
C GLU A 8 32.62 2.91 5.33
N PHE A 9 31.81 3.42 4.40
CA PHE A 9 30.83 2.64 3.65
C PHE A 9 31.22 2.68 2.17
N GLU A 10 31.84 1.61 1.68
CA GLU A 10 32.14 1.44 0.26
C GLU A 10 30.85 1.15 -0.52
N VAL A 11 30.52 2.02 -1.46
CA VAL A 11 29.45 1.79 -2.44
C VAL A 11 30.07 1.09 -3.64
N LYS A 12 29.77 -0.20 -3.82
CA LYS A 12 30.06 -0.91 -5.07
C LYS A 12 28.94 -0.63 -6.07
N GLU A 13 29.25 0.11 -7.13
CA GLU A 13 28.39 0.22 -8.30
C GLU A 13 28.25 -1.14 -8.97
N GLN A 14 27.01 -1.56 -9.20
CA GLN A 14 26.66 -2.65 -10.10
C GLN A 14 25.77 -2.05 -11.19
N VAL A 15 26.38 -1.73 -12.33
CA VAL A 15 25.71 -1.40 -13.57
C VAL A 15 25.12 -2.69 -14.14
N GLY A 16 23.79 -2.78 -14.14
CA GLY A 16 23.07 -3.92 -14.69
C GLY A 16 21.76 -3.47 -15.33
N SER A 17 21.81 -3.24 -16.64
CA SER A 17 20.64 -3.00 -17.48
C SER A 17 19.68 -4.19 -17.36
N LYS A 18 18.47 -3.95 -16.84
CA LYS A 18 17.35 -4.90 -16.95
C LYS A 18 16.19 -4.19 -17.62
N LYS A 19 15.82 -4.70 -18.80
CA LYS A 19 14.57 -4.37 -19.49
C LYS A 19 13.42 -4.59 -18.52
N ALA A 20 12.57 -3.58 -18.36
CA ALA A 20 11.32 -3.68 -17.61
C ALA A 20 10.32 -4.47 -18.45
N GLU A 21 10.26 -5.79 -18.22
CA GLU A 21 9.09 -6.56 -18.60
C GLU A 21 8.00 -6.27 -17.56
N ALA A 22 6.80 -5.93 -18.04
CA ALA A 22 5.62 -5.65 -17.23
C ALA A 22 5.20 -6.95 -16.51
N GLY A 23 5.83 -7.22 -15.37
CA GLY A 23 5.46 -8.29 -14.46
C GLY A 23 4.14 -7.93 -13.80
N VAL A 24 3.09 -8.64 -14.17
CA VAL A 24 1.86 -8.75 -13.37
C VAL A 24 2.29 -9.38 -12.04
N ASN A 25 2.53 -8.56 -11.01
CA ASN A 25 2.81 -9.06 -9.68
C ASN A 25 1.56 -9.83 -9.22
N ALA A 26 1.75 -11.13 -9.00
CA ALA A 26 0.72 -12.01 -8.49
C ALA A 26 0.21 -11.46 -7.15
N VAL A 27 -1.03 -10.98 -7.15
CA VAL A 27 -1.75 -10.61 -5.94
C VAL A 27 -1.88 -11.90 -5.13
N GLY A 28 -1.21 -11.97 -3.98
CA GLY A 28 -1.39 -13.05 -3.03
C GLY A 28 -2.86 -13.18 -2.65
N PRO A 29 -3.30 -14.33 -2.09
CA PRO A 29 -4.69 -14.50 -1.68
C PRO A 29 -5.08 -13.33 -0.76
N ILE A 30 -6.12 -12.60 -1.16
CA ILE A 30 -6.65 -11.46 -0.43
C ILE A 30 -7.06 -11.98 0.96
N GLU A 31 -6.29 -11.62 1.99
CA GLU A 31 -6.67 -11.89 3.38
C GLU A 31 -7.92 -11.06 3.65
N VAL A 32 -9.09 -11.72 3.59
CA VAL A 32 -10.36 -11.12 3.95
C VAL A 32 -10.26 -10.74 5.41
N ASP A 33 -10.25 -9.43 5.69
CA ASP A 33 -10.22 -8.92 7.05
C ASP A 33 -11.45 -9.47 7.80
N PRO A 34 -11.28 -10.16 8.94
CA PRO A 34 -12.41 -10.64 9.74
C PRO A 34 -13.34 -9.50 10.22
N ALA A 35 -12.91 -8.24 10.12
CA ALA A 35 -13.73 -7.06 10.39
C ALA A 35 -14.61 -6.62 9.20
N TYR A 36 -14.44 -7.17 7.99
CA TYR A 36 -15.30 -6.82 6.85
C TYR A 36 -16.68 -7.47 7.01
N ARG A 37 -17.59 -6.73 7.64
CA ARG A 37 -18.99 -7.11 7.77
C ARG A 37 -19.87 -5.95 7.29
N ILE A 38 -20.65 -6.23 6.25
CA ILE A 38 -21.61 -5.28 5.69
C ILE A 38 -22.80 -5.18 6.67
N ASP A 39 -22.69 -4.26 7.63
CA ASP A 39 -23.72 -4.03 8.63
C ASP A 39 -24.79 -3.06 8.11
N LEU A 40 -25.87 -3.63 7.59
CA LEU A 40 -27.05 -2.91 7.09
C LEU A 40 -28.05 -2.53 8.21
N SER A 41 -27.62 -2.58 9.47
CA SER A 41 -28.47 -2.34 10.64
C SER A 41 -28.76 -0.86 10.89
N LYS A 42 -27.90 0.03 10.37
CA LYS A 42 -28.02 1.48 10.53
C LYS A 42 -28.75 2.17 9.38
N SER A 43 -29.20 1.43 8.37
CA SER A 43 -29.79 2.02 7.17
C SER A 43 -31.31 2.15 7.28
N GLU A 44 -31.83 3.34 6.96
CA GLU A 44 -33.26 3.66 6.91
C GLU A 44 -33.86 3.24 5.55
N ILE A 45 -33.79 1.96 5.22
CA ILE A 45 -34.33 1.39 3.97
C ILE A 45 -35.35 0.29 4.25
N THR A 46 -36.25 0.10 3.29
CA THR A 46 -37.25 -0.98 3.33
C THR A 46 -36.59 -2.35 3.22
N ASP A 47 -37.26 -3.39 3.68
CA ASP A 47 -36.68 -4.73 3.70
C ASP A 47 -36.47 -5.30 2.28
N GLU A 48 -37.25 -4.85 1.30
CA GLU A 48 -37.07 -5.18 -0.12
C GLU A 48 -35.78 -4.56 -0.69
N GLU A 49 -35.54 -3.28 -0.42
CA GLU A 49 -34.31 -2.57 -0.83
C GLU A 49 -33.07 -3.16 -0.17
N LYS A 50 -33.16 -3.60 1.09
CA LYS A 50 -32.06 -4.31 1.77
C LYS A 50 -31.68 -5.60 1.07
N GLN A 51 -32.65 -6.35 0.55
CA GLN A 51 -32.38 -7.59 -0.17
C GLN A 51 -31.72 -7.30 -1.52
N GLN A 52 -32.21 -6.29 -2.25
CA GLN A 52 -31.60 -5.86 -3.51
C GLN A 52 -30.17 -5.37 -3.31
N LEU A 53 -29.92 -4.59 -2.26
CA LEU A 53 -28.58 -4.08 -1.96
C LEU A 53 -27.60 -5.20 -1.59
N LYS A 54 -28.04 -6.21 -0.84
CA LYS A 54 -27.21 -7.40 -0.55
C LYS A 54 -26.86 -8.16 -1.82
N ALA A 55 -27.83 -8.38 -2.71
CA ALA A 55 -27.60 -9.04 -3.97
C ALA A 55 -26.56 -8.30 -4.83
N LEU A 56 -26.62 -6.96 -4.88
CA LEU A 56 -25.64 -6.14 -5.60
C LEU A 56 -24.23 -6.20 -4.99
N LEU A 57 -24.13 -6.23 -3.67
CA LEU A 57 -22.84 -6.31 -2.97
C LEU A 57 -22.17 -7.67 -3.15
N GLU A 58 -22.96 -8.74 -3.26
CA GLU A 58 -22.49 -10.10 -3.60
C GLU A 58 -22.16 -10.22 -5.10
N GLU A 59 -22.93 -9.59 -5.99
CA GLU A 59 -22.72 -9.65 -7.44
C GLU A 59 -21.45 -8.92 -7.89
N PHE A 60 -21.20 -7.71 -7.36
CA PHE A 60 -20.06 -6.86 -7.72
C PHE A 60 -18.94 -6.92 -6.68
N GLU A 61 -18.67 -8.13 -6.21
CA GLU A 61 -17.76 -8.44 -5.13
C GLU A 61 -16.30 -8.01 -5.36
N ASP A 62 -15.93 -7.75 -6.62
CA ASP A 62 -14.61 -7.31 -7.10
C ASP A 62 -14.48 -5.78 -7.26
N VAL A 63 -15.60 -5.05 -7.25
CA VAL A 63 -15.62 -3.59 -7.37
C VAL A 63 -15.37 -2.91 -6.01
N TRP A 64 -15.76 -3.57 -4.93
CA TRP A 64 -15.69 -3.00 -3.57
C TRP A 64 -14.43 -3.45 -2.84
N ALA A 65 -13.74 -2.49 -2.21
CA ALA A 65 -12.62 -2.80 -1.34
C ALA A 65 -13.09 -3.54 -0.09
N ARG A 66 -12.48 -4.70 0.21
CA ARG A 66 -12.79 -5.53 1.39
C ARG A 66 -11.93 -5.23 2.60
N SER A 67 -10.87 -4.46 2.43
CA SER A 67 -9.97 -4.04 3.51
C SER A 67 -9.38 -2.68 3.19
N ALA A 68 -8.85 -2.00 4.22
CA ALA A 68 -8.12 -0.75 4.06
C ALA A 68 -6.88 -0.89 3.14
N TYR A 69 -6.36 -2.11 2.97
CA TYR A 69 -5.23 -2.40 2.09
C TYR A 69 -5.61 -3.21 0.85
N ASP A 70 -6.91 -3.37 0.57
CA ASP A 70 -7.38 -3.94 -0.69
C ASP A 70 -7.25 -2.91 -1.81
N LEU A 71 -6.01 -2.75 -2.29
CA LEU A 71 -5.60 -1.71 -3.22
C LEU A 71 -5.68 -2.23 -4.65
N GLY A 72 -6.65 -1.74 -5.40
CA GLY A 72 -6.80 -2.02 -6.82
C GLY A 72 -5.60 -1.55 -7.66
N SER A 73 -5.39 -2.18 -8.81
CA SER A 73 -4.40 -1.75 -9.81
C SER A 73 -5.09 -1.01 -10.93
N CYS A 74 -4.51 0.09 -11.37
CA CYS A 74 -4.97 0.79 -12.55
C CYS A 74 -4.28 0.22 -13.81
N GLN A 75 -5.03 0.04 -14.89
CA GLN A 75 -4.50 -0.43 -16.18
C GLN A 75 -3.88 0.69 -17.02
N PHE A 76 -4.03 1.95 -16.61
CA PHE A 76 -3.44 3.08 -17.33
C PHE A 76 -1.91 3.10 -17.22
N GLU A 77 -1.26 3.58 -18.28
CA GLU A 77 0.19 3.73 -18.31
C GLU A 77 0.64 4.74 -17.24
N CYS A 78 1.65 4.35 -16.46
CA CYS A 78 2.18 5.20 -15.40
C CYS A 78 2.83 6.45 -16.01
N PRO A 79 2.43 7.68 -15.61
CA PRO A 79 3.02 8.89 -16.16
C PRO A 79 4.48 9.02 -15.75
N THR A 80 5.35 9.29 -16.73
CA THR A 80 6.77 9.53 -16.47
C THR A 80 6.97 10.90 -15.80
N LEU A 81 7.56 10.91 -14.60
CA LEU A 81 7.94 12.16 -13.93
C LEU A 81 9.14 12.81 -14.64
N LYS A 82 8.95 14.04 -15.15
CA LYS A 82 10.01 14.82 -15.78
C LYS A 82 10.83 15.53 -14.69
N THR A 83 12.10 15.16 -14.54
CA THR A 83 13.03 15.79 -13.59
C THR A 83 14.02 16.72 -14.30
N THR A 84 14.63 17.62 -13.54
CA THR A 84 15.76 18.45 -13.98
C THR A 84 17.08 17.67 -13.88
N THR A 85 18.18 18.24 -14.37
CA THR A 85 19.54 17.68 -14.27
C THR A 85 20.21 17.94 -12.92
N GLU A 86 19.48 18.49 -11.95
CA GLU A 86 20.01 18.80 -10.63
C GLU A 86 20.20 17.52 -9.80
N VAL A 87 21.22 17.52 -8.93
CA VAL A 87 21.47 16.42 -8.00
C VAL A 87 20.36 16.37 -6.94
N PRO A 88 19.73 15.21 -6.68
CA PRO A 88 18.62 15.13 -5.73
C PRO A 88 19.08 15.47 -4.30
N PRO A 89 18.30 16.27 -3.55
CA PRO A 89 18.65 16.66 -2.20
C PRO A 89 18.52 15.45 -1.24
N LYS A 90 19.57 15.22 -0.43
CA LYS A 90 19.53 14.23 0.65
C LYS A 90 18.90 14.85 1.90
N VAL A 91 17.63 14.55 2.13
CA VAL A 91 16.89 15.04 3.31
C VAL A 91 17.06 14.08 4.48
N ARG A 92 17.29 14.62 5.69
CA ARG A 92 17.35 13.82 6.92
C ARG A 92 15.94 13.45 7.36
N VAL A 93 15.70 12.17 7.61
CA VAL A 93 14.41 11.68 8.11
C VAL A 93 14.22 12.11 9.57
N HIS A 94 13.05 12.69 9.87
CA HIS A 94 12.69 13.09 11.23
C HIS A 94 12.34 11.87 12.10
N ARG A 95 12.58 11.98 13.40
CA ARG A 95 12.21 10.92 14.35
C ARG A 95 10.71 10.93 14.60
N VAL A 96 10.09 9.76 14.42
CA VAL A 96 8.66 9.55 14.70
C VAL A 96 8.40 9.58 16.22
N PRO A 97 7.40 10.36 16.69
CA PRO A 97 6.96 10.35 18.08
C PRO A 97 6.53 8.97 18.56
N HIS A 98 6.85 8.63 19.81
CA HIS A 98 6.58 7.29 20.36
C HIS A 98 5.10 6.88 20.31
N LYS A 99 4.17 7.84 20.44
CA LYS A 99 2.72 7.58 20.40
C LYS A 99 2.26 6.95 19.08
N TRP A 100 2.91 7.28 17.96
CA TRP A 100 2.49 6.87 16.62
C TRP A 100 3.30 5.71 16.04
N LYS A 101 4.39 5.29 16.70
CA LYS A 101 5.27 4.24 16.19
C LYS A 101 4.52 2.94 15.92
N ASN A 102 3.63 2.54 16.83
CA ASN A 102 2.91 1.27 16.72
C ASN A 102 1.91 1.32 15.55
N GLU A 103 1.11 2.38 15.47
CA GLU A 103 0.14 2.60 14.40
C GLU A 103 0.82 2.66 13.03
N LEU A 104 1.91 3.43 12.91
CA LEU A 104 2.69 3.51 11.68
C LEU A 104 3.28 2.16 11.27
N ASN A 105 3.81 1.39 12.21
CA ASN A 105 4.34 0.05 11.92
C ASN A 105 3.24 -0.90 11.42
N THR A 106 2.02 -0.79 11.94
CA THR A 106 0.87 -1.57 11.47
C THR A 106 0.54 -1.23 10.02
N HIS A 107 0.44 0.06 9.67
CA HIS A 107 0.17 0.48 8.30
C HIS A 107 1.32 0.12 7.34
N LEU A 108 2.57 0.31 7.77
CA LEU A 108 3.76 -0.08 7.01
C LEU A 108 3.72 -1.56 6.67
N LYS A 109 3.41 -2.41 7.66
CA LYS A 109 3.31 -3.84 7.44
C LYS A 109 2.20 -4.18 6.43
N GLY A 110 1.01 -3.60 6.58
CA GLY A 110 -0.09 -3.84 5.62
C GLY A 110 0.26 -3.42 4.18
N LEU A 111 1.03 -2.34 4.01
CA LEU A 111 1.48 -1.90 2.68
C LEU A 111 2.59 -2.79 2.09
N LEU A 112 3.50 -3.28 2.93
CA LEU A 112 4.55 -4.22 2.52
C LEU A 112 3.94 -5.57 2.11
N ASP A 113 2.98 -6.08 2.89
CA ASP A 113 2.31 -7.34 2.63
C ASP A 113 1.52 -7.30 1.30
N THR A 114 1.02 -6.12 0.90
CA THR A 114 0.34 -5.90 -0.38
C THR A 114 1.27 -5.59 -1.55
N GLY A 115 2.58 -5.48 -1.31
CA GLY A 115 3.58 -5.21 -2.33
C GLY A 115 3.49 -3.81 -2.95
N ARG A 116 2.90 -2.84 -2.24
CA ARG A 116 2.74 -1.45 -2.71
C ARG A 116 3.79 -0.50 -2.16
N MET A 117 4.64 -0.98 -1.25
CA MET A 117 5.78 -0.27 -0.64
C MET A 117 7.01 -1.16 -0.62
#